data_AF-A0A0R3T7T0-F1
#
_entry.id   AF-A0A0R3T7T0-F1
#
_cell.length_a   1.000
_cell.length_b   1.000
_cell.length_c   1.000
_cell.angle_alpha   90.00
_cell.angle_beta   90.00
_cell.angle_gamma   90.00
#
_symmetry.space_group_name_H-M   'P 1'
#
loop_
_entity.id
_entity.type
_entity.pdbx_description
1 polymer ?
#
loop_
_entity_poly.entity_id
_entity_poly.type
_entity_poly.pdbx_seq_one_letter_code
_entity_poly.pdbx_strand_id
1 'polypeptide(L)' 'MTGSHSDKRDEPTRDDLRYLDTRPYLDRTVVPVLMEGLAAIAKERPPNPIEALGHYLLQRAHTSEN' A
#
# COMPACT_ATOMS: atom_id res chain seq x y z
N MET A 1 -23.52 31.48 -30.78
CA MET A 1 -22.85 30.16 -30.86
C MET A 1 -21.38 30.36 -30.51
N THR A 2 -20.95 29.94 -29.33
CA THR A 2 -19.58 29.46 -29.05
C THR A 2 -19.63 28.71 -27.72
N GLY A 3 -20.01 27.44 -27.79
CA GLY A 3 -19.62 26.48 -26.77
C GLY A 3 -18.17 26.08 -27.05
N SER A 4 -17.32 26.15 -26.04
CA SER A 4 -16.06 25.42 -25.96
C SER A 4 -15.76 25.28 -24.47
N HIS A 5 -16.25 24.20 -23.88
CA HIS A 5 -15.48 22.97 -23.63
C HIS A 5 -14.47 23.17 -22.51
N SER A 6 -14.96 22.84 -21.32
CA SER A 6 -14.23 22.70 -20.08
C SER A 6 -13.12 21.66 -20.22
N ASP A 7 -11.89 22.12 -20.38
CA ASP A 7 -10.69 21.32 -20.17
C ASP A 7 -10.48 21.17 -18.65
N LYS A 8 -11.24 20.26 -18.03
CA LYS A 8 -10.92 19.77 -16.68
C LYS A 8 -9.75 18.80 -16.82
N ARG A 9 -8.55 19.33 -17.03
CA ARG A 9 -7.30 18.56 -16.89
C ARG A 9 -7.29 17.94 -15.51
N ASP A 10 -6.99 16.65 -15.46
CA ASP A 10 -6.84 15.83 -14.25
C ASP A 10 -6.06 16.59 -13.18
N GLU A 11 -6.77 17.22 -12.24
CA GLU A 11 -6.16 17.72 -11.02
C GLU A 11 -5.62 16.49 -10.29
N PRO A 12 -4.32 16.44 -9.96
CA PRO A 12 -3.81 15.37 -9.13
C PRO A 12 -4.59 15.44 -7.83
N THR A 13 -5.46 14.46 -7.62
CA THR A 13 -6.15 14.32 -6.36
C THR A 13 -5.07 14.25 -5.29
N ARG A 14 -5.29 14.88 -4.13
CA ARG A 14 -4.33 14.90 -3.01
C ARG A 14 -3.89 13.50 -2.55
N ASP A 15 -4.51 12.45 -3.09
CA ASP A 15 -4.25 11.04 -2.84
C ASP A 15 -3.55 10.31 -3.99
N ASP A 16 -2.99 11.03 -4.97
CA ASP A 16 -2.13 10.40 -5.96
C ASP A 16 -0.82 9.92 -5.28
N LEU A 17 -0.73 8.62 -5.02
CA LEU A 17 0.40 7.98 -4.34
C LEU A 17 1.75 8.32 -4.98
N ARG A 18 1.77 8.56 -6.30
CA ARG A 18 2.95 8.94 -7.09
C ARG A 18 3.55 10.31 -6.75
N TYR A 19 2.78 11.20 -6.13
CA TYR A 19 3.25 12.54 -5.71
C TYR A 19 3.56 12.61 -4.22
N LEU A 20 3.41 11.51 -3.48
CA LEU A 20 3.74 11.46 -2.07
C LEU A 20 5.26 11.36 -1.87
N ASP A 21 5.75 12.08 -0.87
CA ASP A 21 7.09 11.87 -0.35
C ASP A 21 7.27 10.42 0.14
N THR A 22 8.52 9.97 0.25
CA THR A 22 8.86 8.58 0.57
C THR A 22 8.13 8.04 1.80
N ARG A 23 8.09 8.82 2.89
CA ARG A 23 7.46 8.39 4.15
C ARG A 23 5.95 8.19 4.03
N PRO A 24 5.14 9.18 3.62
CA PRO A 24 3.70 8.99 3.45
C PRO A 24 3.34 7.94 2.39
N TYR A 25 4.16 7.78 1.34
CA TYR A 25 3.96 6.69 0.39
C TYR A 25 4.08 5.32 1.07
N LEU A 26 5.15 5.08 1.83
CA LEU A 26 5.35 3.82 2.55
C LEU A 26 4.30 3.61 3.63
N ASP A 27 3.96 4.66 4.38
CA ASP A 27 2.95 4.63 5.45
C ASP A 27 1.57 4.23 4.91
N ARG A 28 1.22 4.62 3.67
CA ARG A 28 -0.06 4.28 3.04
C ARG A 28 -0.07 2.95 2.31
N THR A 29 1.07 2.47 1.83
CA THR A 29 1.14 1.29 0.94
C THR A 29 1.52 0.02 1.69
N VAL A 30 2.65 0.04 2.42
CA VAL A 30 3.28 -1.19 2.90
C VAL A 30 3.43 -1.26 4.42
N VAL A 31 3.52 -0.12 5.10
CA VAL A 31 3.76 -0.10 6.56
C VAL A 31 2.66 -0.81 7.36
N PRO A 32 1.34 -0.64 7.08
CA PRO A 32 0.30 -1.31 7.87
C PRO A 32 0.44 -2.83 7.83
N VAL A 33 0.58 -3.41 6.63
CA VAL A 33 0.71 -4.86 6.47
C VAL A 33 2.04 -5.39 7.02
N LEU A 34 3.12 -4.61 6.93
CA LEU A 34 4.40 -4.95 7.56
C LEU A 34 4.28 -5.00 9.09
N MET A 35 3.59 -4.02 9.70
CA MET A 35 3.39 -3.99 11.15
C MET A 35 2.56 -5.20 11.63
N GLU A 36 1.53 -5.58 10.88
CA GLU A 36 0.75 -6.79 11.19
C GLU A 36 1.59 -8.07 11.06
N GLY A 37 2.40 -8.19 9.99
CA GLY A 37 3.28 -9.34 9.77
C GLY A 37 4.35 -9.46 10.85
N LEU A 38 4.96 -8.34 11.25
CA LEU A 38 5.94 -8.30 12.34
C LEU A 38 5.31 -8.68 13.69
N ALA A 39 4.07 -8.25 13.95
CA ALA A 39 3.34 -8.64 15.16
C ALA A 39 3.07 -10.17 15.18
N ALA A 40 2.69 -10.76 14.04
CA ALA A 40 2.51 -12.20 13.92
C ALA A 40 3.81 -12.98 14.19
N ILE A 41 4.93 -12.54 13.61
CA ILE A 41 6.25 -13.16 13.83
C ILE A 41 6.68 -13.04 15.29
N ALA A 42 6.46 -11.89 15.92
CA ALA A 42 6.81 -11.68 17.33
C ALA A 42 6.06 -12.65 18.26
N LYS A 43 4.82 -13.01 17.90
CA LYS A 43 3.97 -13.94 18.64
C LYS A 43 4.34 -15.40 18.37
N GLU A 44 4.48 -15.78 17.11
CA GLU A 44 4.66 -17.18 16.69
C GLU A 44 6.11 -17.65 16.75
N ARG A 45 7.07 -16.71 16.64
CA ARG A 45 8.52 -16.96 16.62
C ARG A 45 8.91 -18.15 15.72
N PRO A 46 8.57 -18.11 14.42
CA PRO A 46 8.88 -19.18 13.49
C PRO A 46 10.40 -19.38 13.33
N PRO A 47 10.86 -20.58 12.95
CA PRO A 47 12.28 -20.87 12.75
C PRO A 47 12.91 -20.02 11.63
N ASN A 48 12.14 -19.67 10.61
CA ASN A 48 12.57 -18.81 9.49
C ASN A 48 11.70 -17.54 9.43
N PRO A 49 12.00 -16.49 10.22
CA PRO A 49 11.14 -15.30 10.32
C PRO A 49 11.04 -14.51 9.01
N ILE A 50 12.08 -14.49 8.17
CA ILE A 50 12.06 -13.78 6.88
C ILE A 50 11.13 -14.47 5.89
N GLU A 51 11.21 -15.80 5.78
CA GLU A 51 10.36 -16.60 4.90
C GLU A 51 8.89 -16.50 5.34
N ALA A 52 8.64 -16.59 6.64
CA ALA A 52 7.30 -16.40 7.21
C ALA A 52 6.74 -15.00 6.90
N LEU A 53 7.55 -13.94 7.00
CA LEU A 53 7.12 -12.59 6.62
C LEU A 53 6.79 -12.50 5.13
N GLY A 54 7.64 -13.06 4.27
CA GLY A 54 7.42 -13.07 2.82
C GLY A 54 6.08 -13.75 2.45
N HIS A 55 5.81 -14.92 3.02
CA HIS A 55 4.54 -15.61 2.83
C HIS A 55 3.35 -14.80 3.36
N TYR A 56 3.49 -14.18 4.54
CA TYR A 56 2.46 -13.33 5.12
C TYR A 56 2.06 -12.18 4.18
N LEU A 57 3.06 -11.48 3.63
CA LEU A 57 2.85 -10.36 2.71
C LEU A 57 2.17 -10.82 1.41
N LEU A 58 2.62 -11.93 0.82
CA LEU A 58 2.03 -12.46 -0.41
C LEU A 58 0.57 -12.88 -0.21
N GLN A 59 0.26 -13.58 0.89
CA GLN A 59 -1.10 -14.00 1.19
C GLN A 59 -2.06 -12.80 1.32
N ARG A 60 -1.61 -11.73 1.99
CA ARG A 60 -2.41 -10.50 2.16
C ARG A 60 -2.57 -9.70 0.87
N ALA A 61 -1.54 -9.68 0.02
CA ALA A 61 -1.63 -9.05 -1.30
C ALA A 61 -2.72 -9.70 -2.16
N HIS A 62 -2.80 -11.03 -2.18
CA HIS A 62 -3.82 -11.77 -2.93
C HIS A 62 -5.21 -11.73 -2.29
N THR A 63 -5.30 -11.53 -0.98
CA THR A 63 -6.60 -11.46 -0.27
C THR A 63 -7.34 -10.14 -0.54
N SER A 64 -6.63 -9.10 -1.00
CA SER A 64 -7.21 -7.77 -1.23
C SER A 64 -7.84 -7.59 -2.63
N GLU A 65 -7.87 -8.65 -3.46
CA GLU A 65 -8.47 -8.65 -4.82
C GLU A 65 -9.86 -9.32 -4.90
N ASN A 66 -10.67 -9.31 -3.84
CA ASN A 66 -12.08 -9.71 -3.88
C ASN A 66 -12.94 -8.82 -2.99
#